data_AF-A2ECZ5-F1
#
_entry.id   AF-A2ECZ5-F1
#
_cell.length_a   1.000
_cell.length_b   1.000
_cell.length_c   1.000
_cell.angle_alpha   90.00
_cell.angle_beta   90.00
_cell.angle_gamma   90.00
#
_symmetry.space_group_name_H-M   'P 1'
#
loop_
_entity.id
_entity.type
_entity.pdbx_description
1 polymer ?
#
loop_
_entity_poly.entity_id
_entity_poly.type
_entity_poly.pdbx_seq_one_letter_code
_entity_poly.pdbx_strand_id
1 'polypeptide(L)'
;MSVKVEWIPGRLPTDHEANVEAYFDSRVKKLDNGYLVGFFRGRELCGKPLELPEGYTQKIVKIEDGHIKDFKEVSKVTMWDLNKPQLDKAADFFDLVEISQALASD
;
A
#
# COMPACT_ATOMS: atom_id res chain seq x y z
N MET A 1 5.10 -7.09 15.94
CA MET A 1 5.58 -7.67 14.67
C MET A 1 5.01 -6.83 13.55
N SER A 2 5.84 -6.26 12.68
CA SER A 2 5.37 -5.40 11.58
C SER A 2 4.96 -6.25 10.38
N VAL A 3 3.92 -5.82 9.67
CA VAL A 3 3.41 -6.53 8.48
C VAL A 3 3.76 -5.78 7.19
N LYS A 4 3.73 -6.48 6.06
CA LYS A 4 3.84 -5.91 4.72
C LYS A 4 2.45 -5.86 4.09
N VAL A 5 2.16 -4.80 3.35
CA VAL A 5 0.88 -4.59 2.67
C VAL A 5 1.10 -4.42 1.18
N GLU A 6 0.29 -5.12 0.39
CA GLU A 6 0.26 -5.05 -1.07
C GLU A 6 -1.09 -4.44 -1.49
N TRP A 7 -1.08 -3.21 -1.97
CA TRP A 7 -2.28 -2.55 -2.51
C TRP A 7 -2.42 -2.87 -3.99
N ILE A 8 -3.39 -3.72 -4.34
CA ILE A 8 -3.59 -4.25 -5.70
C ILE A 8 -4.78 -3.58 -6.40
N PRO A 9 -4.71 -3.36 -7.74
CA PRO A 9 -5.75 -2.69 -8.50
C PRO A 9 -6.89 -3.67 -8.84
N GLY A 10 -7.58 -4.16 -7.81
CA GLY A 10 -8.68 -5.10 -7.98
C GLY A 10 -9.40 -5.40 -6.67
N ARG A 11 -10.71 -5.63 -6.77
CA ARG A 11 -11.52 -6.08 -5.64
C ARG A 11 -11.44 -7.60 -5.54
N LEU A 12 -11.03 -8.10 -4.37
CA LEU A 12 -11.16 -9.52 -4.04
C LEU A 12 -12.58 -9.77 -3.50
N PRO A 13 -13.22 -10.89 -3.87
CA PRO A 13 -14.59 -11.17 -3.47
C PRO A 13 -14.71 -11.62 -2.01
N THR A 14 -13.60 -12.00 -1.37
CA THR A 14 -13.59 -12.60 -0.04
C THR A 14 -12.36 -12.16 0.75
N ASP A 15 -12.58 -11.90 2.04
CA ASP A 15 -11.52 -11.68 3.02
C ASP A 15 -11.13 -13.04 3.59
N HIS A 16 -10.01 -13.58 3.12
CA HIS A 16 -9.50 -14.89 3.54
C HIS A 16 -7.98 -14.86 3.60
N GLU A 17 -7.41 -15.76 4.40
CA GLU A 17 -5.97 -15.99 4.38
C GLU A 17 -5.52 -16.44 2.99
N ALA A 18 -4.46 -15.83 2.50
CA ALA A 18 -3.86 -16.15 1.21
C ALA A 18 -2.37 -16.43 1.40
N ASN A 19 -1.84 -17.40 0.66
CA ASN A 19 -0.40 -17.68 0.64
C ASN A 19 0.31 -16.70 -0.30
N VAL A 20 0.37 -15.43 0.12
CA VAL A 20 0.94 -14.32 -0.66
C VAL A 20 2.40 -14.56 -0.99
N GLU A 21 3.18 -15.09 -0.05
CA GLU A 21 4.61 -15.34 -0.22
C GLU A 21 4.88 -16.32 -1.37
N ALA A 22 4.19 -17.46 -1.36
CA ALA A 22 4.40 -18.51 -2.37
C ALA A 22 3.95 -18.08 -3.77
N TYR A 23 2.85 -17.32 -3.89
CA TYR A 23 2.22 -17.06 -5.19
C TYR A 23 2.47 -15.67 -5.76
N PHE A 24 2.69 -14.66 -4.93
CA PHE A 24 2.89 -13.30 -5.37
C PHE A 24 4.36 -12.89 -5.20
N ASP A 25 4.86 -12.93 -3.96
CA ASP A 25 6.18 -12.38 -3.63
C ASP A 25 7.32 -13.09 -4.36
N SER A 26 7.23 -14.41 -4.47
CA SER A 26 8.21 -15.25 -5.18
C SER A 26 8.44 -14.85 -6.65
N ARG A 27 7.51 -14.08 -7.23
CA ARG A 27 7.52 -13.66 -8.64
C ARG A 27 7.79 -12.17 -8.82
N VAL A 28 7.87 -11.40 -7.73
CA VAL A 28 8.16 -9.97 -7.78
C VAL A 28 9.62 -9.75 -8.14
N LYS A 29 9.86 -8.89 -9.13
CA LYS A 29 11.19 -8.48 -9.57
C LYS A 29 11.38 -7.00 -9.35
N LYS A 30 12.55 -6.61 -8.88
CA LYS A 30 12.97 -5.20 -8.78
C LYS A 30 13.59 -4.76 -10.10
N LEU A 31 13.22 -3.57 -10.56
CA LEU A 31 13.80 -2.89 -11.71
C LEU A 31 14.81 -1.84 -11.24
N ASP A 32 15.73 -1.47 -12.14
CA ASP A 32 16.82 -0.54 -11.84
C ASP A 32 16.35 0.87 -11.45
N ASN A 33 15.15 1.25 -11.87
CA ASN A 33 14.52 2.55 -11.59
C ASN A 33 13.74 2.59 -10.27
N GLY A 34 13.89 1.58 -9.41
CA GLY A 34 13.21 1.51 -8.11
C GLY A 34 11.77 0.97 -8.17
N TYR A 35 11.25 0.69 -9.36
CA TYR A 35 9.95 0.04 -9.54
C TYR A 35 10.04 -1.48 -9.35
N LEU A 36 8.87 -2.07 -9.16
CA LEU A 36 8.65 -3.50 -9.02
C LEU A 36 7.78 -4.00 -10.17
N VAL A 37 8.04 -5.21 -10.65
CA VAL A 37 7.15 -5.92 -11.59
C VAL A 37 6.68 -7.20 -10.93
N GLY A 38 5.38 -7.43 -10.96
CA GLY A 38 4.74 -8.59 -10.38
C GLY A 38 3.64 -9.10 -11.30
N PHE A 39 3.04 -10.25 -10.95
CA PHE A 39 1.91 -10.80 -11.68
C PHE A 39 0.79 -11.18 -10.73
N PHE A 40 -0.42 -10.73 -11.03
CA PHE A 40 -1.62 -11.11 -10.28
C PHE A 40 -2.70 -11.59 -11.24
N ARG A 41 -3.20 -12.81 -11.02
CA ARG A 41 -4.23 -13.46 -11.86
C ARG A 41 -3.93 -13.39 -13.37
N GLY A 42 -2.66 -13.60 -13.74
CA GLY A 42 -2.19 -13.62 -15.13
C GLY A 42 -2.00 -12.24 -15.77
N ARG A 43 -2.11 -11.15 -14.99
CA ARG A 43 -1.83 -9.79 -15.47
C ARG A 43 -0.54 -9.27 -14.84
N GLU A 44 0.30 -8.66 -15.65
CA GLU A 44 1.47 -7.92 -15.17
C GLU A 44 1.01 -6.71 -14.37
N LEU A 45 1.73 -6.41 -13.29
CA LEU A 45 1.54 -5.24 -12.46
C LEU A 45 2.86 -4.49 -12.34
N CYS A 46 2.79 -3.17 -12.35
CA CYS A 46 3.90 -2.29 -11.99
C CYS A 46 3.67 -1.72 -10.59
N GLY A 47 4.65 -1.85 -9.72
CA GLY A 47 4.56 -1.44 -8.32
C GLY A 47 5.61 -0.39 -7.93
N LYS A 48 5.27 0.48 -6.98
CA LYS A 48 6.23 1.36 -6.28
C LYS A 48 5.97 1.25 -4.77
N PRO A 49 7.01 1.26 -3.91
CA PRO A 49 6.82 1.51 -2.50
C PRO A 49 6.06 2.83 -2.28
N LEU A 50 5.11 2.84 -1.34
CA LEU A 50 4.49 4.07 -0.87
C LEU A 50 5.52 4.84 -0.05
N GLU A 51 5.78 6.09 -0.43
CA GLU A 51 6.60 7.02 0.34
C GLU A 51 5.68 7.79 1.28
N LEU A 52 5.95 7.70 2.58
CA LEU A 52 5.20 8.47 3.57
C LEU A 52 5.87 9.83 3.77
N PRO A 53 5.09 10.89 4.00
CA PRO A 53 5.63 12.15 4.47
C PRO A 53 6.38 12.03 5.80
N GLU A 54 7.27 12.99 6.05
CA GLU A 54 8.03 13.02 7.30
C GLU A 54 7.10 13.15 8.51
N GLY A 55 7.38 12.38 9.58
CA GLY A 55 6.57 12.36 10.79
C GLY A 55 5.34 11.45 10.74
N TYR A 56 5.04 10.83 9.59
CA TYR A 56 3.92 9.92 9.45
C TYR A 56 4.30 8.46 9.65
N THR A 57 3.33 7.70 10.16
CA THR A 57 3.43 6.23 10.29
C THR A 57 2.17 5.57 9.75
N GLN A 58 2.30 4.32 9.33
CA GLN A 58 1.24 3.52 8.73
C GLN A 58 0.92 2.32 9.61
N LYS A 59 -0.38 2.13 9.89
CA LYS A 59 -0.88 1.06 10.75
C LYS A 59 -2.14 0.44 10.14
N ILE A 60 -2.30 -0.87 10.27
CA ILE A 60 -3.59 -1.53 10.07
C ILE A 60 -4.35 -1.46 11.38
N VAL A 61 -5.58 -0.96 11.35
CA VAL A 61 -6.45 -0.90 12.52
C VAL A 61 -7.63 -1.86 12.36
N LYS A 62 -7.94 -2.61 13.41
CA LYS A 62 -9.17 -3.39 13.50
C LYS A 62 -10.18 -2.60 14.33
N ILE A 63 -11.30 -2.25 13.71
CA ILE A 63 -12.39 -1.55 14.37
C ILE A 63 -13.52 -2.55 14.63
N GLU A 64 -13.97 -2.63 15.88
CA GLU A 64 -15.15 -3.40 16.29
C GLU A 64 -15.99 -2.53 17.21
N ASP A 65 -17.30 -2.51 16.99
CA ASP A 65 -18.27 -1.72 17.78
C ASP A 65 -17.91 -0.22 17.88
N GLY A 66 -17.29 0.34 16.83
CA GLY A 66 -16.86 1.73 16.78
C GLY A 66 -15.56 2.05 17.52
N HIS A 67 -14.88 1.04 18.08
CA HIS A 67 -13.64 1.20 18.81
C HIS A 67 -12.48 0.48 18.13
N ILE A 68 -11.28 1.06 18.23
CA ILE A 68 -10.04 0.40 17.80
C ILE A 68 -9.74 -0.72 18.80
N LYS A 69 -9.76 -1.97 18.36
CA LYS A 69 -9.43 -3.14 19.18
C LYS A 69 -8.02 -3.65 18.99
N ASP A 70 -7.46 -3.48 17.80
CA ASP A 70 -6.12 -3.94 17.48
C ASP A 70 -5.47 -3.00 16.47
N PHE A 71 -4.14 -2.90 16.53
CA PHE A 71 -3.37 -2.25 15.50
C PHE A 71 -2.07 -3.01 15.23
N LYS A 72 -1.68 -3.05 13.95
CA LYS A 72 -0.42 -3.64 13.51
C LYS A 72 0.41 -2.59 12.80
N GLU A 73 1.67 -2.47 13.22
CA GLU A 73 2.64 -1.65 12.52
C GLU A 73 2.84 -2.17 11.10
N VAL A 74 2.88 -1.28 10.12
CA VAL A 74 3.12 -1.65 8.72
C VAL A 74 4.53 -1.23 8.33
N SER A 75 5.36 -2.22 8.02
CA SER A 75 6.77 -2.00 7.61
C SER A 75 6.88 -1.38 6.23
N LYS A 76 5.96 -1.73 5.32
CA LYS A 76 5.96 -1.28 3.93
C LYS A 76 4.58 -1.46 3.32
N VAL A 77 4.16 -0.47 2.55
CA VAL A 77 3.05 -0.58 1.59
C VAL A 77 3.66 -0.51 0.20
N THR A 78 3.31 -1.46 -0.68
CA THR A 78 3.59 -1.37 -2.11
C THR A 78 2.29 -1.11 -2.84
N MET A 79 2.27 -0.08 -3.68
CA MET A 79 1.14 0.26 -4.51
C MET A 79 1.34 -0.32 -5.91
N TRP A 80 0.38 -1.09 -6.40
CA TRP A 80 0.42 -1.75 -7.71
C TRP A 80 -0.62 -1.19 -8.69
N ASP A 81 -0.28 -1.15 -9.97
CA ASP A 81 -1.16 -0.75 -11.07
C ASP A 81 -1.00 -1.69 -12.29
N LEU A 82 -2.04 -1.80 -13.12
CA LEU A 82 -2.11 -2.66 -14.31
C LEU A 82 -1.28 -2.14 -15.50
N ASN A 83 -1.08 -0.84 -15.59
CA ASN A 83 -0.25 -0.18 -16.59
C ASN A 83 0.55 0.92 -15.90
N LYS A 84 1.64 1.39 -16.53
CA LYS A 84 2.59 2.40 -16.01
C LYS A 84 2.00 3.26 -14.88
N PRO A 85 2.71 3.38 -13.76
CA PRO A 85 2.12 3.86 -12.53
C PRO A 85 1.63 5.29 -12.69
N GLN A 86 0.31 5.48 -12.66
CA GLN A 86 -0.28 6.76 -12.26
C GLN A 86 -0.24 6.86 -10.71
N LEU A 87 0.88 6.44 -10.12
CA LEU A 87 1.09 6.40 -8.67
C LEU A 87 1.22 7.80 -8.07
N ASP A 88 1.22 8.82 -8.90
CA ASP A 88 1.11 10.24 -8.50
C ASP A 88 -0.20 10.51 -7.73
N LYS A 89 -1.25 9.69 -7.88
CA LYS A 89 -2.49 9.87 -7.10
C LYS A 89 -2.37 9.55 -5.60
N ALA A 90 -1.38 8.74 -5.21
CA ALA A 90 -1.09 8.55 -3.78
C ALA A 90 -0.36 9.78 -3.19
N ALA A 91 0.42 10.48 -4.01
CA ALA A 91 0.97 11.79 -3.66
C ALA A 91 -0.16 12.82 -3.51
N ASP A 92 -1.16 12.83 -4.41
CA ASP A 92 -2.33 13.72 -4.30
C ASP A 92 -3.07 13.61 -2.94
N PHE A 93 -3.12 12.40 -2.34
CA PHE A 93 -3.75 12.22 -1.02
C PHE A 93 -2.90 12.79 0.11
N PHE A 94 -1.58 12.61 0.07
CA PHE A 94 -0.70 13.16 1.11
C PHE A 94 -0.56 14.67 1.02
N ASP A 95 -0.58 15.23 -0.20
CA ASP A 95 -0.62 16.68 -0.41
C ASP A 95 -1.83 17.30 0.29
N LEU A 96 -3.00 16.67 0.21
CA LEU A 96 -4.20 17.13 0.93
C LEU A 96 -3.99 17.10 2.45
N VAL A 97 -3.36 16.05 2.96
CA VAL A 97 -3.08 15.91 4.40
C VAL A 97 -2.11 17.00 4.87
N GLU A 98 -1.01 17.23 4.16
CA GLU A 98 -0.03 18.27 4.50
C GLU A 98 -0.64 19.67 4.42
N ILE A 99 -1.39 19.97 3.36
CA ILE A 99 -2.11 21.25 3.20
C ILE A 99 -3.08 21.46 4.37
N SER A 100 -3.85 20.43 4.75
CA SER A 100 -4.81 20.54 5.85
C SER A 100 -4.14 20.82 7.19
N GLN A 101 -2.95 20.25 7.45
CA GLN A 101 -2.17 20.55 8.64
C GLN A 101 -1.66 21.98 8.64
N ALA A 102 -1.11 22.45 7.50
CA ALA A 102 -0.66 23.82 7.37
C ALA A 102 -1.79 24.81 7.68
N LEU A 103 -2.99 24.57 7.14
CA LEU A 103 -4.18 25.41 7.39
C LEU A 103 -4.71 25.32 8.83
N ALA A 104 -4.57 24.17 9.50
CA ALA A 104 -5.04 24.00 10.88
C ALA A 104 -4.07 24.55 11.94
N SER A 105 -2.84 24.89 11.52
CA SER A 105 -1.78 25.40 12.39
C SER A 105 -1.70 26.94 12.41
N ASP A 106 -2.45 27.61 11.52
CA ASP A 106 -2.67 29.07 11.47
C ASP A 106 -3.89 29.49 12.34
#